data_AF-A2EYA8-F1
#
_entry.id   AF-A2EYA8-F1
#
_cell.length_a   1.000
_cell.length_b   1.000
_cell.length_c   1.000
_cell.angle_alpha   90.00
_cell.angle_beta   90.00
_cell.angle_gamma   90.00
#
_symmetry.space_group_name_H-M   'P 1'
#
loop_
_entity.id
_entity.type
_entity.pdbx_description
1 polymer ?
#
loop_
_entity_poly.entity_id
_entity_poly.type
_entity_poly.pdbx_seq_one_letter_code
_entity_poly.pdbx_strand_id
1 'polypeptide(L)'
;MIENTPRMIHAQEGDNLYSIALKYNTSPSYLQVINNIYPPLITKGTDILLGSVEDVANAHHSFYVVFTSNNIEYPGTITVLPDSFVFEQRQMSLTSPKLVYPINIVSIVQSSLFPHPSINSRSYNDPAQPAILIICFLADPFNQKNVEVATFEGPRAELDALYILIQSRAKNRQSKIKFNITEHAQHAAELKTIDSLEEHNKPAYLRSKAVIRAQQVIFGESKILDMVDIFSIRRELPYRFRALAWTKIFGVKNFLTGFSSINPSSLYTQPIKNLIWESKANFLLST
;
A
#
# COMPACT_ATOMS: atom_id res chain seq x y z
N MET A 1 12.11 -26.00 19.93
CA MET A 1 11.23 -25.83 18.76
C MET A 1 9.83 -25.62 19.31
N ILE A 2 9.29 -24.41 19.23
CA ILE A 2 7.95 -24.12 19.74
C ILE A 2 6.98 -24.49 18.61
N GLU A 3 5.99 -25.32 18.92
CA GLU A 3 5.01 -25.83 17.96
C GLU A 3 4.27 -24.65 17.29
N ASN A 4 4.44 -24.55 15.97
CA ASN A 4 3.90 -23.47 15.13
C ASN A 4 2.47 -23.77 14.64
N THR A 5 1.68 -24.52 15.45
CA THR A 5 0.32 -24.90 15.10
C THR A 5 -0.68 -23.85 15.60
N PRO A 6 -1.61 -23.37 14.76
CA PRO A 6 -2.63 -22.42 15.20
C PRO A 6 -3.45 -23.01 16.35
N ARG A 7 -3.60 -22.25 17.43
CA ARG A 7 -4.28 -22.66 18.66
C ARG A 7 -5.27 -21.60 19.09
N MET A 8 -6.48 -22.02 19.41
CA MET A 8 -7.50 -21.16 20.02
C MET A 8 -7.33 -21.11 21.55
N ILE A 9 -7.50 -19.91 22.12
CA ILE A 9 -7.59 -19.68 23.56
C ILE A 9 -8.84 -18.86 23.88
N HIS A 10 -9.33 -18.97 25.11
CA HIS A 10 -10.46 -18.17 25.60
C HIS A 10 -9.95 -17.05 26.52
N ALA A 11 -10.27 -15.80 26.21
CA ALA A 11 -9.93 -14.65 27.03
C ALA A 11 -10.58 -14.77 28.41
N GLN A 12 -9.78 -14.62 29.46
CA GLN A 12 -10.24 -14.65 30.84
C GLN A 12 -10.67 -13.26 31.31
N GLU A 13 -11.25 -13.21 32.51
CA GLU A 13 -11.62 -11.95 33.13
C GLU A 13 -10.37 -11.11 33.42
N GLY A 14 -10.36 -9.85 32.95
CA GLY A 14 -9.20 -8.97 33.06
C GLY A 14 -8.16 -9.13 31.95
N ASP A 15 -8.31 -10.10 31.04
CA ASP A 15 -7.45 -10.19 29.86
C ASP A 15 -7.71 -9.02 28.91
N ASN A 16 -6.64 -8.54 28.31
CA ASN A 16 -6.62 -7.64 27.17
C ASN A 16 -5.59 -8.14 26.15
N LEU A 17 -5.60 -7.62 24.91
CA LEU A 17 -4.66 -8.07 23.88
C LEU A 17 -3.19 -7.93 24.29
N TYR A 18 -2.86 -6.97 25.17
CA TYR A 18 -1.50 -6.79 25.68
C TYR A 18 -1.06 -7.90 26.63
N SER A 19 -1.88 -8.21 27.64
CA SER A 19 -1.62 -9.30 28.59
C SER A 19 -1.55 -10.66 27.89
N ILE A 20 -2.42 -10.91 26.91
CA ILE A 20 -2.38 -12.11 26.08
C ILE A 20 -1.10 -12.12 25.23
N ALA A 21 -0.79 -11.03 24.53
CA ALA A 21 0.41 -10.93 23.71
C ALA A 21 1.69 -11.21 24.50
N LEU A 22 1.79 -10.61 25.69
CA LEU A 22 2.91 -10.82 26.61
C LEU A 22 3.02 -12.28 27.04
N LYS A 23 1.89 -12.91 27.42
CA LYS A 23 1.82 -14.30 27.89
C LYS A 23 2.27 -15.30 26.82
N TYR A 24 1.94 -15.04 25.55
CA TYR A 24 2.23 -15.93 24.44
C TYR A 24 3.38 -15.44 23.54
N ASN A 25 4.18 -14.48 24.02
CA ASN A 25 5.34 -13.93 23.32
C ASN A 25 5.03 -13.51 21.86
N THR A 26 3.95 -12.75 21.69
CA THR A 26 3.53 -12.15 20.42
C THR A 26 3.32 -10.64 20.61
N SER A 27 2.74 -9.94 19.64
CA SER A 27 2.38 -8.53 19.79
C SER A 27 0.86 -8.34 19.78
N PRO A 28 0.33 -7.31 20.48
CA PRO A 28 -1.09 -7.01 20.46
C PRO A 28 -1.59 -6.79 19.03
N SER A 29 -0.82 -6.06 18.23
CA SER A 29 -1.11 -5.80 16.83
C SER A 29 -1.18 -7.08 16.00
N TYR A 30 -0.30 -8.04 16.25
CA TYR A 30 -0.35 -9.35 15.59
C TYR A 30 -1.63 -10.12 15.95
N LEU A 31 -2.03 -10.09 17.22
CA LEU A 31 -3.30 -10.68 17.66
C LEU A 31 -4.51 -9.97 17.05
N GLN A 32 -4.49 -8.64 16.90
CA GLN A 32 -5.56 -7.90 16.24
C GLN A 32 -5.71 -8.32 14.78
N VAL A 33 -4.59 -8.45 14.08
CA VAL A 33 -4.54 -8.87 12.69
C VAL A 33 -5.14 -10.26 12.55
N ILE A 34 -4.58 -11.27 13.21
CA ILE A 34 -5.02 -12.64 12.99
C ILE A 34 -6.48 -12.90 13.43
N ASN A 35 -7.02 -12.07 14.33
CA ASN A 35 -8.39 -12.19 14.83
C ASN A 35 -9.38 -11.15 14.28
N ASN A 36 -8.95 -10.24 13.40
CA ASN A 36 -9.74 -9.10 12.92
C ASN A 36 -10.36 -8.23 14.04
N ILE A 37 -9.60 -7.92 15.10
CA ILE A 37 -10.08 -7.16 16.27
C ILE A 37 -9.71 -5.68 16.15
N TYR A 38 -10.64 -4.89 15.62
CA TYR A 38 -10.53 -3.42 15.46
C TYR A 38 -11.85 -2.75 15.88
N PRO A 39 -11.89 -1.94 16.94
CA PRO A 39 -10.80 -1.56 17.85
C PRO A 39 -10.28 -2.76 18.71
N PRO A 40 -9.12 -2.64 19.39
CA PRO A 40 -8.48 -3.71 20.20
C PRO A 40 -9.23 -4.09 21.49
N LEU A 41 -10.55 -4.15 21.46
CA LEU A 41 -11.39 -4.50 22.59
C LEU A 41 -11.69 -6.00 22.59
N ILE A 42 -11.40 -6.66 23.70
CA ILE A 42 -11.77 -8.05 23.95
C ILE A 42 -12.56 -8.14 25.25
N THR A 43 -13.52 -9.05 25.30
CA THR A 43 -14.32 -9.33 26.50
C THR A 43 -14.04 -10.75 26.99
N LYS A 44 -14.40 -11.04 28.25
CA LYS A 44 -14.31 -12.40 28.80
C LYS A 44 -15.05 -13.39 27.90
N GLY A 45 -14.40 -14.51 27.60
CA GLY A 45 -14.92 -15.55 26.71
C GLY A 45 -14.69 -15.28 25.22
N THR A 46 -13.98 -14.20 24.84
CA THR A 46 -13.57 -13.99 23.45
C THR A 46 -12.59 -15.09 23.04
N ASP A 47 -12.88 -15.72 21.92
CA ASP A 47 -12.03 -16.71 21.28
C ASP A 47 -10.89 -16.00 20.54
N ILE A 48 -9.65 -16.23 20.97
CA ILE A 48 -8.45 -15.65 20.37
C ILE A 48 -7.63 -16.75 19.70
N LEU A 49 -7.44 -16.60 18.40
CA LEU A 49 -6.53 -17.38 17.59
C LEU A 49 -5.09 -16.91 17.83
N LEU A 50 -4.26 -17.84 18.29
CA LEU A 50 -2.81 -17.75 18.26
C LEU A 50 -2.35 -18.51 17.03
N GLY A 51 -1.96 -17.82 15.96
CA GLY A 51 -1.52 -18.46 14.72
C GLY A 51 -0.23 -17.89 14.17
N SER A 52 0.10 -18.28 12.94
CA SER A 52 1.39 -18.07 12.30
C SER A 52 1.39 -16.88 11.33
N VAL A 53 2.58 -16.42 10.95
CA VAL A 53 2.76 -15.27 10.04
C VAL A 53 2.09 -15.56 8.68
N GLU A 54 1.94 -16.83 8.31
CA GLU A 54 1.22 -17.25 7.10
C GLU A 54 -0.29 -16.99 7.17
N ASP A 55 -0.91 -17.11 8.34
CA ASP A 55 -2.35 -16.85 8.53
C ASP A 55 -2.66 -15.35 8.34
N VAL A 56 -1.75 -14.51 8.84
CA VAL A 56 -1.77 -13.05 8.67
C VAL A 56 -1.65 -12.62 7.19
N ALA A 57 -0.87 -13.37 6.41
CA ALA A 57 -0.63 -13.04 5.00
C ALA A 57 -1.86 -13.20 4.10
N ASN A 58 -2.85 -14.00 4.51
CA ASN A 58 -4.03 -14.34 3.69
C ASN A 58 -5.31 -13.59 4.09
N ALA A 59 -5.36 -12.98 5.27
CA ALA A 59 -6.57 -12.29 5.74
C ALA A 59 -6.79 -10.92 5.07
N HIS A 60 -8.05 -10.61 4.77
CA HIS A 60 -8.49 -9.30 4.28
C HIS A 60 -8.68 -8.36 5.46
N HIS A 61 -7.87 -7.32 5.54
CA HIS A 61 -7.93 -6.35 6.63
C HIS A 61 -8.32 -4.97 6.11
N SER A 62 -9.07 -4.25 6.93
CA SER A 62 -9.45 -2.86 6.67
C SER A 62 -9.12 -2.01 7.90
N PHE A 63 -8.45 -0.88 7.68
CA PHE A 63 -8.02 0.05 8.73
C PHE A 63 -8.60 1.42 8.48
N TYR A 64 -9.05 2.12 9.53
CA TYR A 64 -9.51 3.49 9.41
C TYR A 64 -8.34 4.45 9.62
N VAL A 65 -8.05 5.25 8.59
CA VAL A 65 -6.90 6.15 8.60
C VAL A 65 -7.25 7.48 7.97
N VAL A 66 -6.46 8.49 8.30
CA VAL A 66 -6.44 9.79 7.62
C VAL A 66 -5.22 9.80 6.72
N PHE A 67 -5.44 9.87 5.41
CA PHE A 67 -4.36 10.05 4.45
C PHE A 67 -4.02 11.54 4.37
N THR A 68 -2.77 11.91 4.66
CA THR A 68 -2.34 13.30 4.67
C THR A 68 -1.53 13.62 3.44
N SER A 69 -1.97 14.63 2.70
CA SER A 69 -1.37 15.03 1.43
C SER A 69 -1.55 16.53 1.21
N ASN A 70 -0.45 17.28 1.04
CA ASN A 70 -0.49 18.71 0.72
C ASN A 70 -1.24 19.55 1.78
N ASN A 71 -1.13 19.17 3.06
CA ASN A 71 -1.95 19.69 4.17
C ASN A 71 -3.45 19.47 4.05
N ILE A 72 -3.86 18.55 3.18
CA ILE A 72 -5.24 18.12 3.09
C ILE A 72 -5.31 16.73 3.71
N GLU A 73 -6.22 16.59 4.66
CA GLU A 73 -6.54 15.34 5.33
C GLU A 73 -7.69 14.67 4.61
N TYR A 74 -7.46 13.43 4.18
CA TYR A 74 -8.44 12.59 3.50
C TYR A 74 -8.79 11.43 4.44
N PRO A 75 -9.87 11.52 5.25
CA PRO A 75 -10.30 10.40 6.05
C PRO A 75 -10.80 9.27 5.13
N GLY A 76 -10.44 8.03 5.44
CA GLY A 76 -10.82 6.89 4.62
C GLY A 76 -10.45 5.56 5.25
N THR A 77 -10.40 4.55 4.39
CA THR A 77 -10.09 3.17 4.79
C THR A 77 -8.97 2.63 3.93
N ILE A 78 -7.97 2.00 4.55
CA ILE A 78 -6.99 1.17 3.85
C ILE A 78 -7.48 -0.26 3.85
N THR A 79 -7.68 -0.83 2.66
CA THR A 79 -7.92 -2.25 2.47
C THR A 79 -6.63 -2.94 2.07
N VAL A 80 -6.26 -3.97 2.84
CA VAL A 80 -5.06 -4.79 2.64
C VAL A 80 -5.43 -5.99 1.78
N LEU A 81 -5.03 -5.96 0.50
CA LEU A 81 -5.20 -7.05 -0.45
C LEU A 81 -3.91 -7.90 -0.53
N PRO A 82 -3.94 -9.11 -1.12
CA PRO A 82 -2.75 -9.96 -1.20
C PRO A 82 -1.55 -9.33 -1.93
N ASP A 83 -1.79 -8.52 -2.96
CA ASP A 83 -0.75 -7.90 -3.80
C ASP A 83 -0.70 -6.35 -3.71
N SER A 84 -1.61 -5.72 -2.96
CA SER A 84 -1.69 -4.26 -2.89
C SER A 84 -2.35 -3.76 -1.61
N PHE A 85 -2.04 -2.53 -1.24
CA PHE A 85 -2.81 -1.74 -0.29
C PHE A 85 -3.64 -0.72 -1.04
N VAL A 86 -4.87 -0.51 -0.60
CA VAL A 86 -5.78 0.41 -1.27
C VAL A 86 -6.34 1.37 -0.25
N PHE A 87 -5.92 2.63 -0.31
CA PHE A 87 -6.62 3.68 0.41
C PHE A 87 -7.84 4.13 -0.38
N GLU A 88 -8.95 4.28 0.32
CA GLU A 88 -10.22 4.69 -0.21
C GLU A 88 -10.81 5.79 0.67
N GLN A 89 -10.88 7.01 0.16
CA GLN A 89 -11.46 8.15 0.89
C GLN A 89 -12.93 7.89 1.23
N ARG A 90 -13.37 8.34 2.40
CA ARG A 90 -14.78 8.32 2.76
C ARG A 90 -15.58 9.19 1.80
N GLN A 91 -16.70 8.66 1.31
CA GLN A 91 -17.56 9.37 0.39
C GLN A 91 -18.18 10.60 1.07
N MET A 92 -17.83 11.79 0.59
CA MET A 92 -18.33 13.06 1.14
C MET A 92 -19.67 13.49 0.52
N SER A 93 -19.95 13.05 -0.71
CA SER A 93 -21.23 13.26 -1.42
C SER A 93 -21.47 12.12 -2.42
N LEU A 94 -22.74 11.89 -2.78
CA LEU A 94 -23.13 10.94 -3.84
C LEU A 94 -22.54 11.28 -5.21
N THR A 95 -22.17 12.54 -5.44
CA THR A 95 -21.73 13.05 -6.75
C THR A 95 -20.25 13.42 -6.82
N SER A 96 -19.53 13.45 -5.70
CA SER A 96 -18.12 13.84 -5.69
C SER A 96 -17.21 12.65 -6.01
N PRO A 97 -16.20 12.79 -6.88
CA PRO A 97 -15.23 11.73 -7.11
C PRO A 97 -14.49 11.40 -5.81
N LYS A 98 -14.37 10.11 -5.52
CA LYS A 98 -13.67 9.58 -4.34
C LYS A 98 -12.19 9.44 -4.65
N LEU A 99 -11.31 9.93 -3.77
CA LEU A 99 -9.89 9.63 -3.85
C LEU A 99 -9.66 8.15 -3.54
N VAL A 100 -9.09 7.43 -4.51
CA VAL A 100 -8.65 6.05 -4.36
C VAL A 100 -7.15 6.03 -4.65
N TYR A 101 -6.37 5.53 -3.71
CA TYR A 101 -4.92 5.54 -3.76
C TYR A 101 -4.36 4.12 -3.58
N PRO A 102 -4.16 3.38 -4.69
CA PRO A 102 -3.57 2.05 -4.68
C PRO A 102 -2.04 2.09 -4.59
N ILE A 103 -1.47 1.32 -3.65
CA ILE A 103 -0.02 1.10 -3.49
C ILE A 103 0.28 -0.37 -3.73
N ASN A 104 1.22 -0.67 -4.63
CA ASN A 104 1.66 -2.04 -4.90
C ASN A 104 2.60 -2.53 -3.78
N ILE A 105 2.32 -3.71 -3.21
CA ILE A 105 3.11 -4.29 -2.12
C ILE A 105 4.58 -4.50 -2.52
N VAL A 106 4.82 -4.87 -3.78
CA VAL A 106 6.18 -5.12 -4.29
C VAL A 106 7.00 -3.83 -4.36
N SER A 107 6.36 -2.69 -4.65
CA SER A 107 7.06 -1.43 -4.84
C SER A 107 7.44 -0.74 -3.53
N ILE A 108 7.00 -1.26 -2.38
CA ILE A 108 7.33 -0.68 -1.08
C ILE A 108 8.82 -0.80 -0.84
N VAL A 109 9.48 0.35 -0.73
CA VAL A 109 10.90 0.47 -0.48
C VAL A 109 11.15 0.44 1.03
N GLN A 110 10.38 1.25 1.76
CA GLN A 110 10.49 1.42 3.20
C GLN A 110 9.15 1.82 3.78
N SER A 111 8.91 1.46 5.03
CA SER A 111 7.86 2.09 5.84
C SER A 111 8.38 2.36 7.24
N SER A 112 7.84 3.39 7.89
CA SER A 112 8.31 3.84 9.20
C SER A 112 7.13 4.41 9.99
N LEU A 113 7.08 4.12 11.28
CA LEU A 113 5.99 4.49 12.17
C LEU A 113 6.51 5.39 13.29
N PHE A 114 5.91 6.57 13.42
CA PHE A 114 6.31 7.61 14.35
C PHE A 114 5.16 7.98 15.30
N PRO A 115 5.45 8.42 16.54
CA PRO A 115 4.43 9.05 17.36
C PRO A 115 3.97 10.36 16.72
N HIS A 116 2.69 10.69 16.83
CA HIS A 116 2.18 11.96 16.32
C HIS A 116 2.76 13.15 17.12
N PRO A 117 3.10 14.30 16.48
CA PRO A 117 3.72 15.45 17.14
C PRO A 117 2.92 16.05 18.30
N SER A 118 1.62 15.80 18.36
CA SER A 118 0.75 16.23 19.47
C SER A 118 0.93 15.44 20.77
N ILE A 119 1.71 14.34 20.76
CA ILE A 119 1.90 13.49 21.93
C ILE A 119 3.07 13.95 22.79
N ASN A 120 2.82 14.07 24.09
CA ASN A 120 3.88 14.27 25.08
C ASN A 120 4.61 12.95 25.37
N SER A 121 5.94 13.00 25.40
CA SER A 121 6.89 11.86 25.41
C SER A 121 6.79 10.82 26.54
N ARG A 122 5.83 10.95 27.47
CA ARG A 122 5.76 10.09 28.67
C ARG A 122 4.97 8.80 28.49
N SER A 123 4.28 8.58 27.36
CA SER A 123 3.42 7.40 27.19
C SER A 123 3.28 6.94 25.73
N TYR A 124 4.39 6.72 25.03
CA TYR A 124 4.40 6.26 23.62
C TYR A 124 3.72 4.90 23.36
N ASN A 125 3.38 4.15 24.41
CA ASN A 125 2.89 2.78 24.30
C ASN A 125 1.35 2.66 24.39
N ASP A 126 0.62 3.77 24.44
CA ASP A 126 -0.85 3.75 24.50
C ASP A 126 -1.44 3.41 23.11
N PRO A 127 -2.22 2.31 22.98
CA PRO A 127 -2.80 1.88 21.70
C PRO A 127 -3.77 2.89 21.07
N ALA A 128 -4.41 3.74 21.88
CA ALA A 128 -5.40 4.72 21.41
C ALA A 128 -4.76 6.04 20.93
N GLN A 129 -3.47 6.26 21.19
CA GLN A 129 -2.79 7.50 20.82
C GLN A 129 -2.60 7.63 19.31
N PRO A 130 -2.60 8.85 18.76
CA PRO A 130 -2.36 9.06 17.34
C PRO A 130 -0.91 8.74 16.94
N ALA A 131 -0.74 8.09 15.80
CA ALA A 131 0.57 7.83 15.22
C ALA A 131 0.59 8.24 13.74
N ILE A 132 1.80 8.31 13.17
CA ILE A 132 2.03 8.64 11.78
C ILE A 132 2.79 7.48 11.12
N LEU A 133 2.17 6.85 10.14
CA LEU A 133 2.78 5.84 9.28
C LEU A 133 3.20 6.48 7.96
N ILE A 134 4.49 6.45 7.67
CA ILE A 134 5.07 6.89 6.41
C ILE A 134 5.43 5.66 5.59
N ILE A 135 4.97 5.62 4.33
CA ILE A 135 5.28 4.56 3.38
C ILE A 135 5.98 5.19 2.18
N CYS A 136 7.22 4.76 1.92
CA CYS A 136 7.96 5.08 0.72
C CYS A 136 7.89 3.92 -0.26
N PHE A 137 7.49 4.18 -1.48
CA PHE A 137 7.28 3.15 -2.50
C PHE A 137 7.62 3.67 -3.89
N LEU A 138 7.92 2.78 -4.82
CA LEU A 138 8.13 3.14 -6.21
C LEU A 138 6.77 3.35 -6.89
N ALA A 139 6.56 4.51 -7.51
CA ALA A 139 5.36 4.76 -8.31
C ALA A 139 5.23 3.75 -9.47
N ASP A 140 6.39 3.32 -9.97
CA ASP A 140 6.56 2.26 -10.95
C ASP A 140 7.67 1.32 -10.46
N PRO A 141 7.38 0.02 -10.18
CA PRO A 141 8.38 -0.96 -9.76
C PRO A 141 9.59 -1.08 -10.69
N PHE A 142 9.42 -0.75 -11.98
CA PHE A 142 10.48 -0.81 -12.98
C PHE A 142 11.32 0.48 -13.04
N ASN A 143 10.83 1.57 -12.45
CA ASN A 143 11.54 2.83 -12.32
C ASN A 143 11.97 3.08 -10.88
N GLN A 144 13.09 2.48 -10.49
CA GLN A 144 13.64 2.60 -9.13
C GLN A 144 14.18 4.01 -8.78
N LYS A 145 14.12 4.98 -9.70
CA LYS A 145 14.49 6.38 -9.41
C LYS A 145 13.31 7.19 -8.86
N ASN A 146 12.07 6.79 -9.17
CA ASN A 146 10.88 7.53 -8.76
C ASN A 146 10.26 6.95 -7.49
N VAL A 147 10.84 7.31 -6.34
CA VAL A 147 10.28 6.99 -5.02
C VAL A 147 9.19 8.01 -4.70
N GLU A 148 8.00 7.57 -4.34
CA GLU A 148 6.91 8.38 -3.80
C GLU A 148 6.74 8.12 -2.30
N VAL A 149 6.01 9.01 -1.63
CA VAL A 149 5.73 8.92 -0.19
C VAL A 149 4.23 9.07 0.04
N ALA A 150 3.69 8.23 0.91
CA ALA A 150 2.33 8.32 1.40
C ALA A 150 2.36 8.36 2.93
N THR A 151 1.63 9.30 3.51
CA THR A 151 1.57 9.47 4.96
C THR A 151 0.15 9.23 5.46
N PHE A 152 0.03 8.40 6.49
CA PHE A 152 -1.24 8.03 7.11
C PHE A 152 -1.19 8.31 8.59
N GLU A 153 -2.27 8.87 9.11
CA GLU A 153 -2.44 9.19 10.53
C GLU A 153 -3.63 8.39 11.08
N GLY A 154 -3.54 7.97 12.34
CA GLY A 154 -4.59 7.16 12.96
C GLY A 154 -4.18 6.61 14.32
N PRO A 155 -5.03 5.78 14.95
CA PRO A 155 -4.71 5.15 16.23
C PRO A 155 -3.46 4.27 16.13
N ARG A 156 -2.60 4.32 17.13
CA ARG A 156 -1.32 3.61 17.18
C ARG A 156 -1.50 2.12 16.97
N ALA A 157 -2.48 1.51 17.63
CA ALA A 157 -2.77 0.08 17.48
C ALA A 157 -3.11 -0.32 16.03
N GLU A 158 -3.91 0.49 15.35
CA GLU A 158 -4.28 0.25 13.94
C GLU A 158 -3.07 0.42 13.02
N LEU A 159 -2.27 1.47 13.22
CA LEU A 159 -1.10 1.72 12.39
C LEU A 159 0.05 0.74 12.65
N ASP A 160 0.25 0.27 13.88
CA ASP A 160 1.21 -0.81 14.19
C ASP A 160 0.80 -2.11 13.47
N ALA A 161 -0.49 -2.47 13.50
CA ALA A 161 -1.02 -3.64 12.79
C ALA A 161 -0.84 -3.53 11.27
N LEU A 162 -1.20 -2.38 10.70
CA LEU A 162 -1.00 -2.09 9.28
C LEU A 162 0.49 -2.12 8.89
N TYR A 163 1.37 -1.54 9.72
CA TYR A 163 2.81 -1.54 9.50
C TYR A 163 3.39 -2.96 9.44
N ILE A 164 3.02 -3.83 10.38
CA ILE A 164 3.45 -5.24 10.40
C ILE A 164 2.96 -5.97 9.14
N LEU A 165 1.70 -5.74 8.73
CA LEU A 165 1.14 -6.31 7.50
C LEU A 165 1.90 -5.86 6.25
N ILE A 166 2.21 -4.57 6.16
CA ILE A 166 3.00 -4.01 5.05
C ILE A 166 4.36 -4.67 4.97
N GLN A 167 5.10 -4.67 6.07
CA GLN A 167 6.46 -5.20 6.12
C GLN A 167 6.52 -6.70 5.79
N SER A 168 5.64 -7.48 6.42
CA SER A 168 5.59 -8.92 6.21
C SER A 168 5.21 -9.29 4.77
N ARG A 169 4.18 -8.65 4.19
CA ARG A 169 3.75 -8.94 2.82
C ARG A 169 4.72 -8.44 1.76
N ALA A 170 5.27 -7.24 1.92
CA ALA A 170 6.27 -6.69 0.99
C ALA A 170 7.49 -7.61 0.92
N LYS A 171 8.08 -7.95 2.07
CA LYS A 171 9.25 -8.82 2.15
C LYS A 171 8.97 -10.21 1.58
N ASN A 172 7.83 -10.82 1.92
CA ASN A 172 7.44 -12.13 1.41
C ASN A 172 7.27 -12.10 -0.13
N ARG A 173 6.64 -11.05 -0.66
CA ARG A 173 6.39 -10.95 -2.09
C ARG A 173 7.68 -10.69 -2.87
N GLN A 174 8.50 -9.75 -2.40
CA GLN A 174 9.78 -9.40 -3.00
C GLN A 174 10.71 -10.62 -3.06
N SER A 175 10.78 -11.42 -2.00
CA SER A 175 11.61 -12.65 -2.00
C SER A 175 11.12 -13.69 -3.00
N LYS A 176 9.79 -13.92 -3.08
CA LYS A 176 9.18 -14.87 -4.04
C LYS A 176 9.49 -14.54 -5.49
N ILE A 177 9.51 -13.25 -5.84
CA ILE A 177 9.77 -12.80 -7.22
C ILE A 177 11.21 -12.35 -7.45
N LYS A 178 12.08 -12.47 -6.43
CA LYS A 178 13.48 -11.99 -6.46
C LYS A 178 13.60 -10.51 -6.85
N PHE A 179 12.69 -9.67 -6.34
CA PHE A 179 12.72 -8.24 -6.58
C PHE A 179 13.74 -7.58 -5.66
N ASN A 180 14.70 -6.87 -6.25
CA ASN A 180 15.75 -6.17 -5.53
C ASN A 180 15.55 -4.67 -5.61
N ILE A 181 15.53 -4.03 -4.45
CA ILE A 181 15.53 -2.58 -4.31
C ILE A 181 16.99 -2.10 -4.37
N THR A 182 17.25 -1.10 -5.20
CA THR A 182 18.58 -0.46 -5.34
C THR A 182 18.90 0.42 -4.13
N GLU A 183 20.19 0.55 -3.81
CA GLU A 183 20.67 1.46 -2.75
C GLU A 183 20.22 2.91 -2.98
N HIS A 184 20.18 3.36 -4.24
CA HIS A 184 19.66 4.67 -4.59
C HIS A 184 18.21 4.86 -4.15
N ALA A 185 17.34 3.86 -4.40
CA ALA A 185 15.95 3.91 -3.99
C ALA A 185 15.81 3.92 -2.46
N GLN A 186 16.63 3.14 -1.75
CA GLN A 186 16.66 3.11 -0.28
C GLN A 186 17.06 4.48 0.28
N HIS A 187 18.17 5.05 -0.18
CA HIS A 187 18.63 6.37 0.26
C HIS A 187 17.60 7.47 -0.04
N ALA A 188 16.95 7.42 -1.22
CA ALA A 188 15.87 8.36 -1.55
C ALA A 188 14.64 8.19 -0.64
N ALA A 189 14.32 6.97 -0.22
CA ALA A 189 13.23 6.71 0.73
C ALA A 189 13.55 7.23 2.14
N GLU A 190 14.80 7.07 2.60
CA GLU A 190 15.26 7.60 3.89
C GLU A 190 15.12 9.13 3.93
N LEU A 191 15.64 9.84 2.92
CA LEU A 191 15.52 11.28 2.81
C LEU A 191 14.05 11.74 2.80
N LYS A 192 13.20 11.11 2.00
CA LYS A 192 11.77 11.44 1.95
C LYS A 192 11.03 11.17 3.25
N THR A 193 11.47 10.16 4.01
CA THR A 193 10.90 9.88 5.34
C THR A 193 11.23 11.00 6.31
N ILE A 194 12.49 11.47 6.32
CA ILE A 194 12.93 12.58 7.16
C ILE A 194 12.18 13.87 6.77
N ASP A 195 12.17 14.21 5.48
CA ASP A 195 11.47 15.39 4.97
C ASP A 195 9.98 15.39 5.36
N SER A 196 9.32 14.24 5.20
CA SER A 196 7.90 14.08 5.57
C SER A 196 7.69 14.25 7.08
N LEU A 197 8.57 13.71 7.91
CA LEU A 197 8.47 13.85 9.36
C LEU A 197 8.72 15.31 9.82
N GLU A 198 9.74 15.97 9.28
CA GLU A 198 10.00 17.39 9.53
C GLU A 198 8.80 18.25 9.15
N GLU A 199 8.14 17.92 8.04
CA GLU A 199 6.93 18.60 7.59
C GLU A 199 5.76 18.44 8.58
N HIS A 200 5.54 17.24 9.12
CA HIS A 200 4.48 17.00 10.11
C HIS A 200 4.76 17.72 11.43
N ASN A 201 6.03 17.92 11.79
CA ASN A 201 6.42 18.71 12.96
C ASN A 201 6.21 20.22 12.79
N LYS A 202 6.05 20.73 11.56
CA LYS A 202 5.75 22.14 11.33
C LYS A 202 4.29 22.45 11.68
N PRO A 203 4.01 23.65 12.22
CA PRO A 203 2.66 24.19 12.31
C PRO A 203 1.96 24.17 10.94
N ALA A 204 0.66 23.90 10.92
CA ALA A 204 -0.12 23.74 9.67
C ALA A 204 0.04 24.89 8.67
N TYR A 205 0.24 26.12 9.15
CA TYR A 205 0.42 27.31 8.30
C TYR A 205 1.81 27.41 7.63
N LEU A 206 2.82 26.66 8.11
CA LEU A 206 4.17 26.62 7.54
C LEU A 206 4.41 25.41 6.64
N ARG A 207 3.47 24.48 6.58
CA ARG A 207 3.61 23.28 5.76
C ARG A 207 3.44 23.64 4.28
N SER A 208 4.40 23.22 3.47
CA SER A 208 4.41 23.25 2.02
C SER A 208 3.20 22.55 1.40
N LYS A 209 2.68 23.17 0.34
CA LYS A 209 1.71 22.54 -0.53
C LYS A 209 2.48 21.70 -1.54
N ALA A 210 2.81 20.46 -1.19
CA ALA A 210 3.20 19.48 -2.21
C ALA A 210 2.02 19.30 -3.20
N VAL A 211 2.25 18.67 -4.34
CA VAL A 211 1.17 18.25 -5.24
C VAL A 211 1.29 16.75 -5.35
N ILE A 212 0.43 16.02 -4.66
CA ILE A 212 0.11 14.66 -5.11
C ILE A 212 -0.44 14.78 -6.53
N ARG A 213 0.30 14.22 -7.48
CA ARG A 213 -0.27 13.82 -8.76
C ARG A 213 -1.23 12.67 -8.45
N ALA A 214 -2.43 13.02 -7.99
CA ALA A 214 -3.57 12.10 -7.90
C ALA A 214 -4.06 11.88 -9.33
N GLN A 215 -3.16 11.42 -10.17
CA GLN A 215 -3.40 11.14 -11.56
C GLN A 215 -2.59 9.91 -11.81
N GLN A 216 -3.31 8.84 -12.10
CA GLN A 216 -2.90 7.79 -13.02
C GLN A 216 -1.94 8.39 -14.06
N VAL A 217 -0.63 8.38 -13.79
CA VAL A 217 0.33 8.95 -14.74
C VAL A 217 0.44 7.92 -15.84
N ILE A 218 -0.30 8.14 -16.92
CA ILE A 218 0.07 7.57 -18.20
C ILE A 218 1.36 8.30 -18.57
N PHE A 219 2.47 7.57 -18.69
CA PHE A 219 3.67 8.18 -19.27
C PHE A 219 3.46 8.23 -20.79
N GLY A 220 2.90 9.36 -21.26
CA GLY A 220 2.71 9.67 -22.68
C GLY A 220 1.25 9.86 -23.13
N GLU A 221 1.04 10.58 -24.23
CA GLU A 221 -0.27 10.68 -24.88
C GLU A 221 -0.54 9.44 -25.75
N SER A 222 -1.67 8.77 -25.53
CA SER A 222 -2.18 7.78 -26.47
C SER A 222 -2.88 8.51 -27.61
N LYS A 223 -2.46 8.25 -28.86
CA LYS A 223 -3.11 8.82 -30.06
C LYS A 223 -4.34 8.03 -30.52
N ILE A 224 -4.66 6.92 -29.84
CA ILE A 224 -5.70 5.96 -30.26
C ILE A 224 -6.71 5.72 -29.15
N LEU A 225 -6.26 5.63 -27.89
CA LEU A 225 -7.14 5.47 -26.74
C LEU A 225 -7.35 6.83 -26.10
N ASP A 226 -8.60 7.22 -25.90
CA ASP A 226 -8.92 8.39 -25.10
C ASP A 226 -8.86 8.05 -23.59
N MET A 227 -9.08 9.05 -22.73
CA MET A 227 -9.06 8.85 -21.28
C MET A 227 -10.14 7.89 -20.78
N VAL A 228 -11.29 7.81 -21.46
CA VAL A 228 -12.42 6.93 -21.08
C VAL A 228 -12.08 5.48 -21.38
N ASP A 229 -11.50 5.22 -22.56
CA ASP A 229 -11.01 3.90 -22.97
C ASP A 229 -9.92 3.41 -22.02
N ILE A 230 -8.94 4.26 -21.71
CA ILE A 230 -7.85 3.92 -20.80
C ILE A 230 -8.38 3.58 -19.41
N PHE A 231 -9.34 4.36 -18.89
CA PHE A 231 -9.94 4.09 -17.60
C PHE A 231 -10.73 2.77 -17.59
N SER A 232 -11.45 2.48 -18.68
CA SER A 232 -12.20 1.23 -18.85
C SER A 232 -11.25 0.03 -18.86
N ILE A 233 -10.16 0.09 -19.62
CA ILE A 233 -9.16 -0.98 -19.68
C ILE A 233 -8.49 -1.17 -18.31
N ARG A 234 -8.19 -0.08 -17.59
CA ARG A 234 -7.65 -0.12 -16.22
C ARG A 234 -8.61 -0.80 -15.25
N ARG A 235 -9.91 -0.53 -15.33
CA ARG A 235 -10.90 -1.18 -14.46
C ARG A 235 -10.88 -2.70 -14.62
N GLU A 236 -10.70 -3.19 -15.84
CA GLU A 236 -10.63 -4.63 -16.13
C GLU A 236 -9.26 -5.27 -15.81
N LEU A 237 -8.25 -4.49 -15.40
CA LEU A 237 -6.97 -5.05 -14.94
C LEU A 237 -7.06 -5.53 -13.49
N PRO A 238 -6.27 -6.56 -13.11
CA PRO A 238 -6.00 -6.88 -11.72
C PRO A 238 -5.58 -5.62 -10.93
N TYR A 239 -6.05 -5.51 -9.68
CA TYR A 239 -5.92 -4.29 -8.86
C TYR A 239 -4.48 -3.73 -8.82
N ARG A 240 -3.50 -4.63 -8.69
CA ARG A 240 -2.06 -4.33 -8.68
C ARG A 240 -1.50 -3.63 -9.93
N PHE A 241 -2.21 -3.71 -11.06
CA PHE A 241 -1.79 -3.10 -12.33
C PHE A 241 -2.56 -1.82 -12.68
N ARG A 242 -3.62 -1.50 -11.93
CA ARG A 242 -4.45 -0.30 -12.17
C ARG A 242 -3.72 1.00 -11.85
N ALA A 243 -2.80 0.92 -10.89
CA ALA A 243 -2.00 2.02 -10.38
C ALA A 243 -0.75 2.33 -11.21
N LEU A 244 -0.30 1.36 -12.02
CA LEU A 244 0.99 1.44 -12.67
C LEU A 244 1.01 2.49 -13.79
N ALA A 245 2.19 3.05 -13.97
CA ALA A 245 2.54 3.85 -15.13
C ALA A 245 2.41 2.98 -16.39
N TRP A 246 1.65 3.44 -17.36
CA TRP A 246 1.61 2.75 -18.65
C TRP A 246 2.65 3.38 -19.57
N THR A 247 3.48 2.53 -20.16
CA THR A 247 4.45 2.93 -21.18
C THR A 247 4.12 2.23 -22.49
N LYS A 248 4.28 2.94 -23.60
CA LYS A 248 4.13 2.33 -24.92
C LYS A 248 5.41 1.58 -25.27
N ILE A 249 5.39 0.25 -25.19
CA ILE A 249 6.51 -0.58 -25.67
C ILE A 249 6.53 -0.61 -27.20
N PHE A 250 5.36 -0.80 -27.81
CA PHE A 250 5.27 -1.00 -29.25
C PHE A 250 4.00 -0.40 -29.83
N GLY A 251 4.08 0.08 -31.08
CA GLY A 251 2.90 0.46 -31.84
C GLY A 251 3.18 0.37 -33.33
N VAL A 252 2.29 -0.33 -34.03
CA VAL A 252 2.38 -0.53 -35.48
C VAL A 252 2.05 0.79 -36.18
N LYS A 253 2.99 1.39 -36.91
CA LYS A 253 2.68 2.59 -37.73
C LYS A 253 2.07 2.23 -39.08
N ASN A 254 2.49 1.11 -39.68
CA ASN A 254 2.08 0.66 -41.02
C ASN A 254 1.80 -0.85 -40.99
N PHE A 255 0.78 -1.31 -41.73
CA PHE A 255 0.35 -2.72 -41.83
C PHE A 255 1.43 -3.73 -42.25
N LEU A 256 2.61 -3.27 -42.70
CA LEU A 256 3.71 -4.11 -43.18
C LEU A 256 4.76 -4.46 -42.11
N THR A 257 4.61 -4.04 -40.85
CA THR A 257 5.54 -4.44 -39.79
C THR A 257 5.23 -5.87 -39.31
N GLY A 258 6.07 -6.83 -39.72
CA GLY A 258 5.94 -8.23 -39.29
C GLY A 258 6.23 -8.43 -37.79
N PHE A 259 5.67 -9.51 -37.23
CA PHE A 259 5.86 -9.92 -35.82
C PHE A 259 7.34 -10.09 -35.40
N SER A 260 8.25 -10.26 -36.37
CA SER A 260 9.70 -10.32 -36.15
C SER A 260 10.33 -9.03 -35.63
N SER A 261 9.63 -7.89 -35.74
CA SER A 261 10.08 -6.59 -35.22
C SER A 261 9.80 -6.40 -33.72
N ILE A 262 9.02 -7.30 -33.11
CA ILE A 262 8.75 -7.29 -31.68
C ILE A 262 9.90 -8.01 -30.99
N ASN A 263 10.66 -7.29 -30.16
CA ASN A 263 11.74 -7.92 -29.38
C ASN A 263 11.11 -8.88 -28.35
N PRO A 264 11.34 -10.20 -28.45
CA PRO A 264 10.72 -11.16 -27.54
C PRO A 264 11.17 -10.95 -26.08
N SER A 265 12.37 -10.39 -25.87
CA SER A 265 12.93 -10.11 -24.55
C SER A 265 12.05 -9.18 -23.69
N SER A 266 11.34 -8.24 -24.32
CA SER A 266 10.40 -7.34 -23.61
C SER A 266 9.06 -7.99 -23.27
N LEU A 267 8.74 -9.16 -23.88
CA LEU A 267 7.50 -9.89 -23.61
C LEU A 267 7.54 -10.68 -22.29
N TYR A 268 8.74 -10.95 -21.76
CA TYR A 268 8.93 -11.84 -20.62
C TYR A 268 9.15 -11.11 -19.28
N THR A 269 9.30 -9.78 -19.28
CA THR A 269 9.65 -9.01 -18.08
C THR A 269 8.47 -8.31 -17.40
N GLN A 270 7.34 -8.17 -18.09
CA GLN A 270 6.18 -7.41 -17.62
C GLN A 270 4.85 -8.08 -18.04
N PRO A 271 3.76 -7.98 -17.26
CA PRO A 271 2.42 -8.28 -17.75
C PRO A 271 2.07 -7.36 -18.92
N ILE A 272 1.82 -7.96 -20.10
CA ILE A 272 1.45 -7.24 -21.31
C ILE A 272 -0.03 -7.44 -21.59
N LYS A 273 -0.76 -6.34 -21.79
CA LYS A 273 -2.12 -6.37 -22.32
C LYS A 273 -2.08 -6.00 -23.80
N ASN A 274 -2.38 -6.97 -24.64
CA ASN A 274 -2.53 -6.76 -26.07
C ASN A 274 -3.87 -6.06 -26.33
N LEU A 275 -3.83 -4.89 -26.92
CA LEU A 275 -5.01 -4.23 -27.46
C LEU A 275 -4.99 -4.33 -28.97
N ILE A 276 -5.97 -5.05 -29.50
CA ILE A 276 -6.23 -5.18 -30.94
C ILE A 276 -7.42 -4.27 -31.23
N TRP A 277 -7.21 -3.20 -32.01
CA TRP A 277 -8.27 -2.31 -32.47
C TRP A 277 -8.41 -2.45 -33.99
N GLU A 278 -9.58 -2.88 -34.46
CA GLU A 278 -9.84 -3.31 -35.85
C GLU A 278 -9.75 -2.20 -36.93
N SER A 279 -9.27 -1.00 -36.63
CA SER A 279 -9.14 0.05 -37.64
C SER A 279 -7.88 0.91 -37.58
N LYS A 280 -6.96 0.68 -36.64
CA LYS A 280 -5.60 1.25 -36.65
C LYS A 280 -4.77 0.65 -35.52
N ALA A 281 -3.70 -0.05 -35.91
CA ALA A 281 -2.51 -0.38 -35.11
C ALA A 281 -2.71 -1.16 -33.80
N ASN A 282 -2.13 -2.37 -33.77
CA ASN A 282 -1.96 -3.14 -32.53
C ASN A 282 -1.07 -2.38 -31.53
N PHE A 283 -1.51 -2.32 -30.27
CA PHE A 283 -0.68 -1.85 -29.15
C PHE A 283 -0.26 -3.01 -28.26
N LEU A 284 1.00 -2.98 -27.86
CA LEU A 284 1.50 -3.69 -26.69
C LEU A 284 1.67 -2.64 -25.60
N LEU A 285 0.75 -2.63 -24.64
CA LEU A 285 0.90 -1.90 -23.39
C LEU A 285 1.45 -2.88 -22.36
N SER A 286 2.60 -2.55 -21.80
CA SER A 286 3.08 -3.23 -20.61
C SER A 286 2.84 -2.36 -19.38
N THR A 287 2.67 -3.08 -18.28
CA THR A 287 2.70 -2.57 -16.92
C THR A 287 4.10 -2.29 -16.42
#